data_AF-A0A6G3TM05-F1
#
_entry.id   AF-A0A6G3TM05-F1
#
_cell.length_a   1.000
_cell.length_b   1.000
_cell.length_c   1.000
_cell.angle_alpha   90.00
_cell.angle_beta   90.00
_cell.angle_gamma   90.00
#
_symmetry.space_group_name_H-M   'P 1'
#
loop_
_entity.id
_entity.type
_entity.pdbx_description
1 polymer ?
#
loop_
_entity_poly.entity_id
_entity_poly.type
_entity_poly.pdbx_seq_one_letter_code
_entity_poly.pdbx_strand_id
1 'polypeptide(L)'
;MGGTAGAVWGRAEQQDFRSRVRGTLLGVAVGDALGSPVDPLALDAIRAAHGPEGLADLAAAHGRRGAVTHLTQLTLFSVDGLIRAQVRRDTGAWHPPTDLHRAYRRWAATQRDWGPDLRRKDDGWLAHEEWLYVRRGAPRALLLGLGDETMGTPESPKNPGERGP
;
A
#
# COMPACT_ATOMS: atom_id res chain seq x y z
N MET A 1 34.13 -6.02 -11.58
CA MET A 1 34.27 -6.25 -10.12
C MET A 1 34.32 -4.92 -9.40
N GLY A 2 33.17 -4.40 -9.01
CA GLY A 2 33.04 -3.22 -8.16
C GLY A 2 31.92 -3.49 -7.18
N GLY A 3 32.25 -4.18 -6.08
CA GLY A 3 31.31 -4.37 -4.99
C GLY A 3 30.98 -2.98 -4.46
N THR A 4 29.71 -2.59 -4.52
CA THR A 4 29.22 -1.49 -3.70
C THR A 4 29.31 -1.97 -2.26
N ALA A 5 30.46 -1.75 -1.62
CA ALA A 5 30.59 -1.85 -0.18
C ALA A 5 29.59 -0.83 0.38
N GLY A 6 28.40 -1.32 0.75
CA GLY A 6 27.39 -0.49 1.41
C GLY A 6 28.04 0.17 2.62
N ALA A 7 27.61 1.39 2.94
CA ALA A 7 28.06 2.07 4.15
C ALA A 7 27.96 1.09 5.33
N VAL A 8 29.09 0.85 6.00
CA VAL A 8 29.13 -0.06 7.16
C VAL A 8 28.46 0.66 8.30
N TRP A 9 27.17 0.40 8.50
CA TRP A 9 26.39 1.01 9.57
C TRP A 9 26.71 0.36 10.92
N GLY A 10 26.99 1.17 11.92
CA GLY A 10 27.05 0.74 13.31
C GLY A 10 25.67 0.30 13.83
N ARG A 11 25.64 -0.38 14.98
CA ARG A 11 24.37 -0.85 15.58
C ARG A 11 23.36 0.27 15.80
N ALA A 12 23.81 1.45 16.23
CA ALA A 12 22.93 2.59 16.48
C ALA A 12 22.24 3.09 15.21
N GLU A 13 22.99 3.23 14.11
CA GLU A 13 22.48 3.66 12.80
C GLU A 13 21.48 2.65 12.24
N GLN A 14 21.79 1.35 12.36
CA GLN A 14 20.84 0.29 11.95
C GLN A 14 19.54 0.34 12.75
N GLN A 15 19.59 0.61 14.06
CA GLN A 15 18.40 0.73 14.89
C GLN A 15 17.59 1.98 14.55
N ASP A 16 18.26 3.13 14.35
CA ASP A 16 17.59 4.38 13.94
C ASP A 16 16.88 4.19 12.60
N PHE A 17 17.55 3.61 11.60
CA PHE A 17 16.95 3.32 10.31
C PHE A 17 15.72 2.40 10.42
N ARG A 18 15.82 1.30 11.17
CA ARG A 18 14.68 0.38 11.39
C ARG A 18 13.53 1.07 12.12
N SER A 19 13.84 1.95 13.06
CA SER A 19 12.83 2.76 13.77
C SER A 19 12.10 3.69 12.81
N ARG A 20 12.83 4.41 11.94
CA ARG A 20 12.26 5.29 10.93
C ARG A 20 11.37 4.54 9.95
N VAL A 21 11.83 3.40 9.42
CA VAL A 21 11.02 2.57 8.50
C VAL A 21 9.71 2.13 9.17
N ARG A 22 9.77 1.64 10.41
CA ARG A 22 8.56 1.26 11.16
C ARG A 22 7.65 2.47 11.42
N GLY A 23 8.22 3.58 11.84
CA GLY A 23 7.51 4.83 12.09
C GLY A 23 6.80 5.35 10.84
N THR A 24 7.44 5.28 9.67
CA THR A 24 6.81 5.64 8.40
C THR A 24 5.62 4.75 8.08
N LEU A 25 5.76 3.42 8.18
CA LEU A 25 4.67 2.50 7.86
C LEU A 25 3.50 2.62 8.85
N LEU A 26 3.79 2.79 10.14
CA LEU A 26 2.77 3.05 11.16
C LEU A 26 2.10 4.40 10.94
N GLY A 27 2.87 5.45 10.63
CA GLY A 27 2.36 6.78 10.33
C GLY A 27 1.42 6.79 9.13
N VAL A 28 1.75 6.06 8.06
CA VAL A 28 0.85 5.87 6.91
C VAL A 28 -0.46 5.21 7.34
N ALA A 29 -0.39 4.11 8.11
CA ALA A 29 -1.59 3.40 8.55
C ALA A 29 -2.48 4.24 9.49
N VAL A 30 -1.85 5.00 10.40
CA VAL A 30 -2.57 5.91 11.31
C VAL A 30 -3.19 7.08 10.53
N GLY A 31 -2.46 7.68 9.60
CA GLY A 31 -2.97 8.77 8.75
C GLY A 31 -4.14 8.31 7.88
N ASP A 32 -4.03 7.13 7.26
CA ASP A 32 -5.10 6.51 6.48
C ASP A 32 -6.36 6.26 7.34
N ALA A 33 -6.19 5.64 8.51
CA ALA A 33 -7.29 5.35 9.43
C ALA A 33 -7.94 6.62 10.03
N LEU A 34 -7.16 7.68 10.25
CA LEU A 34 -7.66 8.97 10.74
C LEU A 34 -8.39 9.74 9.64
N GLY A 35 -7.87 9.75 8.41
CA GLY A 35 -8.45 10.49 7.29
C GLY A 35 -9.70 9.83 6.71
N SER A 36 -9.78 8.49 6.69
CA SER A 36 -10.86 7.73 6.04
C SER A 36 -12.29 8.16 6.39
N PRO A 37 -12.66 8.43 7.65
CA PRO A 37 -14.02 8.85 8.01
C PRO A 37 -14.42 10.23 7.45
N VAL A 38 -13.44 11.09 7.17
CA VAL A 38 -13.65 12.50 6.78
C VAL A 38 -13.24 12.81 5.34
N ASP A 39 -12.59 11.87 4.66
CA ASP A 39 -12.15 11.97 3.26
C ASP A 39 -13.22 12.52 2.28
N PRO A 40 -14.51 12.11 2.34
CA PRO A 40 -15.52 12.64 1.43
C PRO A 40 -16.06 14.02 1.83
N LEU A 41 -15.66 14.58 2.96
CA LEU A 41 -16.25 15.78 3.55
C LEU A 41 -15.44 17.04 3.23
N ALA A 42 -16.14 18.13 2.93
CA ALA A 42 -15.54 19.46 2.93
C ALA A 42 -15.18 19.91 4.36
N LEU A 43 -14.20 20.80 4.50
CA LEU A 43 -13.70 21.26 5.80
C LEU A 43 -14.81 21.77 6.74
N ASP A 44 -15.78 22.52 6.22
CA ASP A 44 -16.90 23.03 7.03
C ASP A 44 -17.79 21.91 7.57
N ALA A 45 -17.99 20.84 6.78
CA ALA A 45 -18.74 19.65 7.22
C ALA A 45 -17.96 18.85 8.28
N ILE A 46 -16.63 18.74 8.12
CA ILE A 46 -15.76 18.12 9.14
C ILE A 46 -15.89 18.90 10.45
N ARG A 47 -15.82 20.24 10.39
CA ARG A 47 -15.94 21.09 11.59
C ARG A 47 -17.33 21.05 12.21
N ALA A 48 -18.38 20.99 11.40
CA ALA A 48 -19.74 20.84 11.90
C ALA A 48 -19.94 19.51 12.64
N ALA A 49 -19.31 18.42 12.18
CA ALA A 49 -19.43 17.10 12.78
C ALA A 49 -18.49 16.86 13.98
N HIS A 50 -17.30 17.46 13.96
CA HIS A 50 -16.23 17.14 14.92
C HIS A 50 -15.77 18.34 15.78
N GLY A 51 -16.31 19.53 15.55
CA GLY A 51 -15.92 20.76 16.23
C GLY A 51 -14.87 21.57 15.47
N PRO A 52 -14.53 22.78 15.94
CA PRO A 52 -13.67 23.73 15.22
C PRO A 52 -12.27 23.18 14.90
N GLU A 53 -11.74 22.31 15.77
CA GLU A 53 -10.45 21.63 15.62
C GLU A 53 -10.49 20.44 14.64
N GLY A 54 -11.68 20.05 14.18
CA GLY A 54 -11.87 18.89 13.32
C GLY A 54 -11.69 17.55 14.05
N LEU A 55 -11.35 16.50 13.29
CA LEU A 55 -11.21 15.14 13.81
C LEU A 55 -9.90 14.98 14.59
N ALA A 56 -9.99 14.82 15.91
CA ALA A 56 -8.83 14.71 16.80
C ALA A 56 -8.46 13.28 17.23
N ASP A 57 -9.28 12.28 16.89
CA ASP A 57 -9.09 10.89 17.28
C ASP A 57 -9.67 9.96 16.21
N LEU A 58 -9.28 8.69 16.21
CA LEU A 58 -9.75 7.69 15.25
C LEU A 58 -11.27 7.58 15.29
N ALA A 59 -11.97 7.83 14.18
CA ALA A 59 -13.41 7.61 14.10
C ALA A 59 -13.76 6.26 13.47
N ALA A 60 -15.05 5.94 13.47
CA ALA A 60 -15.57 4.76 12.80
C ALA A 60 -15.66 5.00 11.29
N ALA A 61 -15.04 4.12 10.51
CA ALA A 61 -15.21 4.00 9.06
C ALA A 61 -15.16 2.52 8.69
N HIS A 62 -15.77 2.15 7.57
CA HIS A 62 -15.74 0.75 7.09
C HIS A 62 -16.10 -0.30 8.16
N GLY A 63 -17.07 0.01 9.03
CA GLY A 63 -17.61 -0.91 10.03
C GLY A 63 -16.83 -1.02 11.35
N ARG A 64 -15.73 -0.28 11.55
CA ARG A 64 -15.00 -0.25 12.83
C ARG A 64 -14.24 1.05 13.08
N ARG A 65 -13.89 1.31 14.34
CA ARG A 65 -12.98 2.41 14.69
C ARG A 65 -11.56 2.13 14.19
N GLY A 66 -10.93 3.12 13.57
CA GLY A 66 -9.55 3.03 13.08
C GLY A 66 -9.37 2.01 11.96
N ALA A 67 -10.36 1.86 11.08
CA ALA A 67 -10.23 1.00 9.91
C ALA A 67 -9.23 1.61 8.92
N VAL A 68 -8.17 0.89 8.58
CA VAL A 68 -7.31 1.23 7.43
C VAL A 68 -8.02 0.93 6.11
N THR A 69 -7.67 1.66 5.05
CA THR A 69 -8.28 1.57 3.73
C THR A 69 -7.37 0.87 2.72
N HIS A 70 -7.77 0.91 1.44
CA HIS A 70 -6.94 0.50 0.32
C HIS A 70 -5.57 1.19 0.26
N LEU A 71 -5.41 2.40 0.82
CA LEU A 71 -4.12 3.10 0.85
C LEU A 71 -3.08 2.35 1.69
N THR A 72 -3.44 1.93 2.90
CA THR A 72 -2.56 1.09 3.73
C THR A 72 -2.31 -0.26 3.05
N GLN A 73 -3.35 -0.90 2.50
CA GLN A 73 -3.20 -2.19 1.83
C GLN A 73 -2.21 -2.08 0.66
N LEU A 74 -2.38 -1.08 -0.22
CA LEU A 74 -1.45 -0.83 -1.32
C LEU A 74 -0.04 -0.54 -0.82
N THR A 75 0.12 0.26 0.24
CA THR A 75 1.42 0.54 0.84
C THR A 75 2.15 -0.73 1.27
N LEU A 76 1.43 -1.68 1.89
CA LEU A 76 2.01 -2.98 2.27
C LEU A 76 2.46 -3.78 1.04
N PHE A 77 1.65 -3.79 -0.01
CA PHE A 77 2.03 -4.45 -1.27
C PHE A 77 3.15 -3.72 -2.03
N SER A 78 3.27 -2.38 -1.91
CA SER A 78 4.42 -1.64 -2.42
C SER A 78 5.71 -2.11 -1.73
N VAL A 79 5.68 -2.26 -0.41
CA VAL A 79 6.83 -2.76 0.37
C VAL A 79 7.16 -4.21 -0.01
N ASP A 80 6.16 -5.10 -0.14
CA ASP A 80 6.37 -6.48 -0.62
C ASP A 80 7.02 -6.50 -2.01
N GLY A 81 6.55 -5.67 -2.94
CA GLY A 81 7.12 -5.53 -4.28
C GLY A 81 8.58 -5.07 -4.27
N LEU A 82 8.90 -4.05 -3.47
CA LEU A 82 10.26 -3.52 -3.31
C LEU A 82 11.21 -4.53 -2.68
N ILE A 83 10.77 -5.26 -1.65
CA ILE A 83 11.55 -6.32 -1.01
C ILE A 83 11.88 -7.40 -2.05
N ARG A 84 10.88 -7.86 -2.81
CA ARG A 84 11.09 -8.89 -3.83
C ARG A 84 12.01 -8.40 -4.97
N ALA A 85 11.88 -7.13 -5.37
CA ALA A 85 12.78 -6.52 -6.34
C ALA A 85 14.23 -6.51 -5.84
N GLN A 86 14.44 -6.14 -4.57
CA GLN A 86 15.75 -6.12 -3.95
C GLN A 86 16.37 -7.52 -3.85
N VAL A 87 15.58 -8.54 -3.50
CA VAL A 87 16.06 -9.94 -3.48
C VAL A 87 16.46 -10.44 -4.87
N ARG A 88 15.70 -10.09 -5.91
CA ARG A 88 16.02 -10.48 -7.30
C ARG A 88 17.24 -9.75 -7.86
N ARG A 89 17.64 -8.62 -7.28
CA ARG A 89 18.83 -7.87 -7.70
C ARG A 89 20.07 -8.75 -7.77
N ASP A 90 20.25 -9.60 -6.77
CA ASP A 90 21.41 -10.47 -6.65
C ASP A 90 21.37 -11.67 -7.63
N THR A 91 20.21 -11.92 -8.25
CA THR A 91 20.00 -12.99 -9.25
C THR A 91 20.08 -12.51 -10.70
N GLY A 92 20.30 -11.21 -10.94
CA GLY A 92 20.45 -10.64 -12.28
C GLY A 92 19.14 -10.24 -13.00
N ALA A 93 17.97 -10.57 -12.43
CA ALA A 93 16.66 -10.22 -12.97
C ALA A 93 16.04 -9.01 -12.25
N TRP A 94 16.73 -7.86 -12.25
CA TRP A 94 16.31 -6.67 -11.51
C TRP A 94 15.47 -5.72 -12.37
N HIS A 95 14.17 -5.64 -12.09
CA HIS A 95 13.29 -4.63 -12.68
C HIS A 95 12.17 -4.23 -11.69
N PRO A 96 12.43 -3.28 -10.77
CA PRO A 96 11.48 -2.88 -9.73
C PRO A 96 10.05 -2.57 -10.20
N PRO A 97 9.83 -1.90 -11.36
CA PRO A 97 8.47 -1.64 -11.83
C PRO A 97 7.65 -2.91 -12.07
N THR A 98 8.25 -3.95 -12.67
CA THR A 98 7.56 -5.24 -12.90
C THR A 98 7.16 -5.90 -11.59
N ASP A 99 8.01 -5.76 -10.57
CA ASP A 99 7.83 -6.43 -9.30
C ASP A 99 6.80 -5.73 -8.40
N LEU A 100 6.78 -4.41 -8.45
CA LEU A 100 5.70 -3.59 -7.91
C LEU A 100 4.37 -3.90 -8.61
N HIS A 101 4.34 -3.96 -9.95
CA HIS A 101 3.13 -4.32 -10.69
C HIS A 101 2.59 -5.69 -10.29
N ARG A 102 3.45 -6.70 -10.18
CA ARG A 102 3.06 -8.03 -9.69
C ARG A 102 2.52 -7.98 -8.26
N ALA A 103 3.11 -7.16 -7.37
CA ALA A 103 2.60 -6.99 -6.01
C ALA A 103 1.21 -6.33 -5.99
N TYR A 104 1.01 -5.30 -6.82
CA TYR A 104 -0.30 -4.67 -6.97
C TYR A 104 -1.35 -5.58 -7.59
N ARG A 105 -0.97 -6.55 -8.44
CA ARG A 105 -1.90 -7.59 -8.88
C ARG A 105 -2.32 -8.52 -7.75
N ARG A 106 -1.40 -8.88 -6.85
CA ARG A 106 -1.73 -9.67 -5.66
C ARG A 106 -2.70 -8.90 -4.75
N TRP A 107 -2.46 -7.61 -4.55
CA TRP A 107 -3.43 -6.73 -3.90
C TRP A 107 -4.79 -6.73 -4.61
N ALA A 108 -4.80 -6.57 -5.93
CA ALA A 108 -6.03 -6.53 -6.72
C ALA A 108 -6.84 -7.84 -6.66
N ALA A 109 -6.16 -8.98 -6.42
CA ALA A 109 -6.81 -10.25 -6.13
C ALA A 109 -7.52 -10.24 -4.77
N THR A 110 -6.91 -9.67 -3.72
CA THR A 110 -7.57 -9.53 -2.41
C THR A 110 -8.81 -8.62 -2.46
N GLN A 111 -8.93 -7.78 -3.49
CA GLN A 111 -10.12 -6.96 -3.71
C GLN A 111 -11.23 -7.70 -4.47
N ARG A 112 -11.02 -8.93 -4.96
CA ARG A 112 -12.01 -9.67 -5.77
C ARG A 112 -12.33 -11.03 -5.19
N ASP A 113 -11.31 -11.72 -4.72
CA ASP A 113 -11.40 -13.06 -4.20
C ASP A 113 -12.02 -13.01 -2.78
N TRP A 114 -12.70 -14.09 -2.40
CA TRP A 114 -13.36 -14.17 -1.09
C TRP A 114 -12.38 -14.42 0.06
N GLY A 115 -11.17 -14.88 -0.24
CA GLY A 115 -10.13 -15.23 0.72
C GLY A 115 -8.86 -15.74 0.02
N PRO A 116 -7.81 -16.03 0.80
CA PRO A 116 -6.54 -16.53 0.27
C PRO A 116 -6.63 -17.83 -0.53
N ASP A 117 -6.00 -17.86 -1.70
CA ASP A 117 -5.80 -19.09 -2.48
C ASP A 117 -4.40 -19.67 -2.25
N LEU A 118 -4.27 -20.55 -1.26
CA LEU A 118 -2.99 -21.18 -0.86
C LEU A 118 -2.35 -22.04 -1.96
N ARG A 119 -3.04 -22.28 -3.08
CA ARG A 119 -2.47 -22.98 -4.25
C ARG A 119 -1.55 -22.07 -5.07
N ARG A 120 -1.67 -20.74 -4.94
CA ARG A 120 -0.83 -19.74 -5.62
C ARG A 120 0.49 -19.55 -4.87
N LYS A 121 1.46 -20.43 -5.12
CA LYS A 121 2.73 -20.46 -4.38
C LYS A 121 3.55 -19.17 -4.48
N ASP A 122 3.39 -18.41 -5.54
CA ASP A 122 4.15 -17.17 -5.78
C ASP A 122 3.59 -15.95 -5.03
N ASP A 123 2.39 -16.08 -4.44
CA ASP A 123 1.69 -14.97 -3.80
C ASP A 123 2.39 -14.51 -2.51
N GLY A 124 3.03 -15.44 -1.80
CA GLY A 124 3.79 -15.18 -0.57
C GLY A 124 2.92 -14.77 0.62
N TRP A 125 3.58 -14.52 1.76
CA TRP A 125 2.90 -14.39 3.06
C TRP A 125 1.83 -13.30 3.12
N LEU A 126 2.13 -12.09 2.62
CA LEU A 126 1.19 -10.97 2.73
C LEU A 126 -0.17 -11.27 2.08
N ALA A 127 -0.18 -11.94 0.93
CA ALA A 127 -1.41 -12.31 0.24
C ALA A 127 -2.20 -13.42 0.96
N HIS A 128 -1.64 -14.06 1.98
CA HIS A 128 -2.36 -15.03 2.80
C HIS A 128 -3.09 -14.41 4.00
N GLU A 129 -2.93 -13.11 4.22
CA GLU A 129 -3.56 -12.41 5.33
C GLU A 129 -5.04 -12.10 5.02
N GLU A 130 -5.96 -12.86 5.62
CA GLU A 130 -7.41 -12.78 5.37
C GLU A 130 -7.99 -11.37 5.56
N TRP A 131 -7.45 -10.57 6.48
CA TRP A 131 -7.94 -9.22 6.75
C TRP A 131 -7.74 -8.25 5.56
N LEU A 132 -6.90 -8.59 4.58
CA LEU A 132 -6.71 -7.84 3.33
C LEU A 132 -7.80 -8.12 2.30
N TYR A 133 -8.61 -9.17 2.48
CA TYR A 133 -9.66 -9.61 1.56
C TYR A 133 -10.97 -8.84 1.80
N VAL A 134 -10.88 -7.52 1.74
CA VAL A 134 -11.99 -6.60 1.98
C VAL A 134 -11.76 -5.28 1.26
N ARG A 135 -12.79 -4.81 0.55
CA ARG A 135 -12.76 -3.52 -0.15
C ARG A 135 -13.03 -2.37 0.82
N ARG A 136 -12.11 -1.40 0.86
CA ARG A 136 -12.25 -0.17 1.66
C ARG A 136 -11.79 1.04 0.86
N GLY A 137 -12.73 1.66 0.16
CA GLY A 137 -12.50 2.94 -0.53
C GLY A 137 -11.71 2.88 -1.82
N ALA A 138 -11.32 1.70 -2.34
CA ALA A 138 -10.58 1.61 -3.58
C ALA A 138 -11.40 2.13 -4.78
N PRO A 139 -10.95 3.17 -5.50
CA PRO A 139 -11.69 3.71 -6.63
C PRO A 139 -11.70 2.74 -7.81
N ARG A 140 -12.74 2.84 -8.66
CA ARG A 140 -12.92 1.96 -9.82
C ARG A 140 -11.71 1.98 -10.75
N ALA A 141 -11.17 3.18 -11.02
CA ALA A 141 -9.98 3.36 -11.85
C ALA A 141 -8.78 2.53 -11.38
N LEU A 142 -8.52 2.53 -10.06
CA LEU A 142 -7.44 1.76 -9.46
C LEU A 142 -7.66 0.25 -9.62
N LEU A 143 -8.88 -0.23 -9.37
CA LEU A 143 -9.24 -1.65 -9.52
C LEU A 143 -9.14 -2.12 -10.97
N LEU A 144 -9.49 -1.27 -11.94
CA LEU A 144 -9.34 -1.57 -13.36
C LEU A 144 -7.87 -1.53 -13.79
N GLY A 145 -7.14 -0.49 -13.39
CA GLY A 145 -5.74 -0.29 -13.78
C GLY A 145 -4.80 -1.39 -13.30
N LEU A 146 -5.09 -1.99 -12.14
CA LEU A 146 -4.32 -3.10 -11.56
C LEU A 146 -4.95 -4.48 -11.78
N GLY A 147 -6.03 -4.55 -12.57
CA GLY A 147 -6.86 -5.74 -12.70
C GLY A 147 -6.45 -6.77 -13.73
N ASP A 148 -5.42 -6.48 -14.52
CA ASP A 148 -4.93 -7.36 -15.58
C ASP A 148 -3.40 -7.39 -15.63
N GLU A 149 -2.84 -8.11 -16.60
CA GLU A 149 -1.39 -8.31 -16.73
C GLU A 149 -0.67 -7.13 -17.39
N THR A 150 -1.37 -6.28 -18.11
CA THR A 150 -0.80 -5.15 -18.84
C THR A 150 -0.42 -4.05 -17.86
N MET A 151 0.87 -3.82 -17.69
CA MET A 151 1.43 -2.70 -16.94
C MET A 151 1.36 -1.43 -17.79
N GLY A 152 0.84 -0.33 -17.24
CA GLY A 152 0.92 0.98 -17.89
C GLY A 152 2.32 1.56 -17.85
N THR A 153 2.61 2.48 -18.77
CA THR A 153 3.82 3.31 -18.76
C THR A 153 3.44 4.78 -18.69
N PRO A 154 4.39 5.70 -18.41
CA PRO A 154 4.12 7.13 -18.51
C PRO A 154 3.61 7.58 -19.89
N GLU A 155 4.10 6.96 -20.97
CA GLU A 155 3.70 7.25 -22.35
C GLU A 155 2.34 6.62 -22.72
N SER A 156 2.02 5.49 -22.10
CA SER A 156 0.76 4.77 -22.31
C SER A 156 0.14 4.37 -20.96
N PRO A 157 -0.45 5.32 -20.22
CA PRO A 157 -1.01 5.06 -18.91
C PRO A 157 -2.26 4.18 -19.01
N LYS A 158 -2.51 3.35 -17.98
CA LYS A 158 -3.70 2.50 -17.92
C LYS A 158 -5.00 3.29 -17.87
N ASN A 159 -4.97 4.46 -17.23
CA ASN A 159 -6.13 5.31 -17.00
C ASN A 159 -5.82 6.78 -17.40
N PRO A 160 -5.78 7.12 -18.70
CA PRO A 160 -5.31 8.43 -19.19
C PRO A 160 -6.15 9.64 -18.74
N GLY A 161 -7.38 9.44 -18.27
CA GLY A 161 -8.27 10.50 -17.78
C GLY A 161 -8.35 10.63 -16.25
N GLU A 162 -7.66 9.76 -15.51
CA GLU A 162 -7.73 9.72 -14.05
C GLU A 162 -6.62 10.60 -13.47
N ARG A 163 -6.98 11.43 -12.49
CA ARG A 163 -6.02 12.36 -11.86
C ARG A 163 -5.09 11.67 -10.85
N GLY A 164 -5.37 10.41 -10.54
CA GLY A 164 -4.78 9.71 -9.40
C GLY A 164 -5.67 9.83 -8.14
N PRO A 165 -5.28 9.17 -7.04
CA PRO A 165 -5.87 9.41 -5.73
C PRO A 165 -5.63 10.84 -5.24
#